data_AF-A0A1J5DNL4-F1
#
_entry.id   AF-A0A1J5DNL4-F1
#
_cell.length_a   1.000
_cell.length_b   1.000
_cell.length_c   1.000
_cell.angle_alpha   90.00
_cell.angle_beta   90.00
_cell.angle_gamma   90.00
#
_symmetry.space_group_name_H-M   'P 1'
#
loop_
_entity.id
_entity.type
_entity.pdbx_description
1 polymer ?
#
loop_
_entity_poly.entity_id
_entity_poly.type
_entity_poly.pdbx_seq_one_letter_code
_entity_poly.pdbx_strand_id
1 'polypeptide(L)'
;MRRFTVEGTRDITIENLGDYSDAVVAALSARPDLKDLVPRWEEHLAKCDAQEAQKKARRRALNRARVAYGFADVEFDSVVKATSGETYHLAGKDELNEPYVSFFGVVKAPEICDFGEAKATAYGLNMVKKEAELLAALDSETTRGIVKGLLANLGQVASALSEAGDVREDAATALQTLDIERRQLVRKTITLIAETEVGILTQYKGRRDLVDAILALDNSAPKSRGSRSKTEETPFAETVDLPV
;
A
#
# COMPACT_ATOMS: atom_id res chain seq x y z
N MET A 1 4.44 -24.41 23.47
CA MET A 1 3.05 -23.90 23.50
C MET A 1 3.06 -22.37 23.59
N ARG A 2 3.17 -21.65 22.46
CA ARG A 2 2.89 -20.20 22.49
C ARG A 2 1.37 -20.06 22.47
N ARG A 3 0.76 -19.90 23.66
CA ARG A 3 -0.60 -19.36 23.77
C ARG A 3 -0.61 -18.03 23.01
N PHE A 4 -1.75 -17.64 22.44
CA PHE A 4 -1.97 -16.29 21.92
C PHE A 4 -1.81 -15.28 23.07
N THR A 5 -0.56 -14.94 23.42
CA THR A 5 -0.25 -13.90 24.39
C THR A 5 -0.30 -12.57 23.67
N VAL A 6 -0.77 -11.54 24.37
CA VAL A 6 -0.96 -10.18 23.80
C VAL A 6 0.32 -9.65 23.12
N GLU A 7 1.51 -10.06 23.57
CA GLU A 7 2.80 -9.71 22.96
C GLU A 7 3.13 -10.49 21.67
N GLY A 8 2.63 -11.72 21.50
CA GLY A 8 2.78 -12.52 20.28
C GLY A 8 1.76 -12.22 19.18
N THR A 9 0.78 -11.34 19.44
CA THR A 9 -0.30 -11.02 18.48
C THR A 9 0.10 -10.09 17.33
N ARG A 10 1.29 -9.47 17.39
CA ARG A 10 1.74 -8.55 16.33
C ARG A 10 2.03 -9.26 14.99
N ASP A 11 2.44 -10.52 15.04
CA ASP A 11 2.85 -11.32 13.89
C ASP A 11 1.73 -12.18 13.29
N ILE A 12 0.52 -12.10 13.85
CA ILE A 12 -0.62 -12.86 13.36
C ILE A 12 -1.19 -12.18 12.11
N THR A 13 -1.07 -12.87 10.97
CA THR A 13 -1.69 -12.46 9.71
C THR A 13 -3.15 -12.93 9.66
N ILE A 14 -3.96 -12.27 8.83
CA ILE A 14 -5.36 -12.69 8.59
C ILE A 14 -5.39 -14.09 7.94
N GLU A 15 -4.45 -14.36 7.04
CA GLU A 15 -4.25 -15.68 6.41
C GLU A 15 -4.05 -16.76 7.49
N ASN A 16 -3.14 -16.54 8.46
CA ASN A 16 -2.93 -17.50 9.55
C ASN A 16 -4.17 -17.68 10.45
N LEU A 17 -4.99 -16.64 10.63
CA LEU A 17 -6.25 -16.75 11.38
C LEU A 17 -7.32 -17.53 10.60
N GLY A 18 -7.37 -17.35 9.28
CA GLY A 18 -8.23 -18.12 8.39
C GLY A 18 -7.87 -19.60 8.44
N ASP A 19 -6.60 -19.92 8.19
CA ASP A 19 -6.07 -21.30 8.28
C ASP A 19 -6.33 -21.91 9.66
N TYR A 20 -6.16 -21.12 10.72
CA TYR A 20 -6.46 -21.58 12.08
C TYR A 20 -7.94 -21.91 12.25
N SER A 21 -8.81 -21.02 11.79
CA SER A 21 -10.27 -21.17 11.94
C SER A 21 -10.79 -22.35 11.13
N ASP A 22 -10.28 -22.55 9.91
CA ASP A 22 -10.63 -23.68 9.04
C ASP A 22 -10.25 -25.03 9.66
N ALA A 23 -9.03 -25.13 10.22
CA ALA A 23 -8.61 -26.34 10.91
C ALA A 23 -9.49 -26.65 12.14
N VAL A 24 -9.92 -25.63 12.91
CA VAL A 24 -10.85 -25.83 14.03
C VAL A 24 -12.25 -26.25 13.53
N VAL A 25 -12.76 -25.65 12.45
CA VAL A 25 -14.02 -26.07 11.81
C VAL A 25 -13.95 -27.53 11.39
N ALA A 26 -12.86 -27.94 10.73
CA ALA A 26 -12.66 -29.32 10.30
C ALA A 26 -12.62 -30.29 11.49
N ALA A 27 -11.89 -29.95 12.55
CA ALA A 27 -11.77 -30.76 13.76
C ALA A 27 -13.10 -30.91 14.51
N LEU A 28 -13.87 -29.83 14.65
CA LEU A 28 -15.21 -29.85 15.26
C LEU A 28 -16.22 -30.60 14.38
N SER A 29 -16.17 -30.44 13.07
CA SER A 29 -17.09 -31.10 12.12
C SER A 29 -16.90 -32.62 12.07
N ALA A 30 -15.67 -33.10 12.29
CA ALA A 30 -15.36 -34.52 12.42
C ALA A 30 -15.98 -35.17 13.68
N ARG A 31 -16.58 -34.36 14.58
CA ARG A 31 -17.13 -34.78 15.86
C ARG A 31 -18.63 -34.47 15.93
N PRO A 32 -19.51 -35.45 15.67
CA PRO A 32 -20.96 -35.25 15.67
C PRO A 32 -21.50 -34.61 16.95
N ASP A 33 -20.85 -34.91 18.06
CA ASP A 33 -21.07 -34.42 19.42
C ASP A 33 -20.80 -32.92 19.61
N LEU A 34 -19.94 -32.31 18.79
CA LEU A 34 -19.50 -30.92 18.94
C LEU A 34 -20.01 -30.00 17.81
N LYS A 35 -20.94 -30.50 16.98
CA LYS A 35 -21.47 -29.78 15.81
C LYS A 35 -22.09 -28.43 16.14
N ASP A 36 -22.63 -28.26 17.34
CA ASP A 36 -23.24 -26.99 17.78
C ASP A 36 -22.21 -25.84 17.92
N LEU A 37 -20.91 -26.16 18.01
CA LEU A 37 -19.84 -25.17 18.07
C LEU A 37 -19.35 -24.74 16.68
N VAL A 38 -19.61 -25.52 15.64
CA VAL A 38 -19.14 -25.29 14.25
C VAL A 38 -19.64 -23.96 13.66
N PRO A 39 -20.93 -23.59 13.75
CA PRO A 39 -21.44 -22.39 13.07
C PRO A 39 -20.73 -21.10 13.46
N ARG A 40 -20.29 -20.99 14.72
CA ARG A 40 -19.60 -19.79 15.23
C ARG A 40 -18.18 -19.67 14.66
N TRP A 41 -17.53 -20.81 14.41
CA TRP A 41 -16.22 -20.87 13.74
C TRP A 41 -16.34 -20.64 12.23
N GLU A 42 -17.37 -21.17 11.57
CA GLU A 42 -17.64 -20.89 10.16
C GLU A 42 -17.94 -19.40 9.91
N GLU A 43 -18.73 -18.76 10.78
CA GLU A 43 -18.96 -17.32 10.72
C GLU A 43 -17.66 -16.52 10.92
N HIS A 44 -16.77 -17.01 11.78
CA HIS A 44 -15.47 -16.38 12.01
C HIS A 44 -14.51 -16.55 10.82
N LEU A 45 -14.47 -17.76 10.22
CA LEU A 45 -13.71 -18.05 9.01
C LEU A 45 -14.16 -17.16 7.85
N ALA A 46 -15.47 -17.05 7.62
CA ALA A 46 -16.02 -16.16 6.60
C ALA A 46 -15.61 -14.69 6.78
N LYS A 47 -15.45 -14.23 8.03
CA LYS A 47 -14.93 -12.88 8.33
C LYS A 47 -13.44 -12.76 8.02
N CYS A 48 -12.65 -13.80 8.27
CA CYS A 48 -11.23 -13.84 7.89
C CYS A 48 -11.09 -13.72 6.36
N ASP A 49 -11.82 -14.54 5.61
CA ASP A 49 -11.80 -14.56 4.15
C ASP A 49 -12.23 -13.21 3.56
N ALA A 50 -13.32 -12.64 4.09
CA ALA A 50 -13.81 -11.33 3.67
C ALA A 50 -12.74 -10.24 3.91
N GLN A 51 -12.05 -10.27 5.05
CA GLN A 51 -11.03 -9.28 5.37
C GLN A 51 -9.76 -9.46 4.51
N GLU A 52 -9.38 -10.70 4.17
CA GLU A 52 -8.28 -10.97 3.23
C GLU A 52 -8.61 -10.46 1.82
N ALA A 53 -9.83 -10.73 1.33
CA ALA A 53 -10.31 -10.22 0.06
C ALA A 53 -10.31 -8.68 0.03
N GLN A 54 -10.78 -8.03 1.10
CA GLN A 54 -10.71 -6.57 1.25
C GLN A 54 -9.28 -6.05 1.24
N LYS A 55 -8.34 -6.69 1.97
CA LYS A 55 -6.93 -6.31 1.99
C LYS A 55 -6.31 -6.37 0.60
N LYS A 56 -6.59 -7.44 -0.15
CA LYS A 56 -6.13 -7.60 -1.55
C LYS A 56 -6.73 -6.53 -2.46
N ALA A 57 -8.02 -6.22 -2.32
CA ALA A 57 -8.68 -5.17 -3.07
C ALA A 57 -8.11 -3.77 -2.77
N ARG A 58 -7.92 -3.41 -1.49
CA ARG A 58 -7.35 -2.12 -1.07
C ARG A 58 -5.89 -1.97 -1.49
N ARG A 59 -5.07 -3.04 -1.44
CA ARG A 59 -3.70 -3.04 -2.00
C ARG A 59 -3.68 -2.75 -3.50
N ARG A 60 -4.58 -3.36 -4.27
CA ARG A 60 -4.71 -3.09 -5.71
C ARG A 60 -5.14 -1.64 -5.95
N ALA A 61 -6.08 -1.12 -5.16
CA ALA A 61 -6.50 0.27 -5.25
C ALA A 61 -5.35 1.24 -4.97
N LEU A 62 -4.58 1.04 -3.90
CA LEU A 62 -3.40 1.84 -3.58
C LEU A 62 -2.36 1.80 -4.69
N ASN A 63 -2.09 0.61 -5.27
CA ASN A 63 -1.15 0.52 -6.38
C ASN A 63 -1.63 1.28 -7.62
N ARG A 64 -2.92 1.21 -7.95
CA ARG A 64 -3.48 2.03 -9.05
C ARG A 64 -3.37 3.52 -8.76
N ALA A 65 -3.68 3.95 -7.54
CA ALA A 65 -3.58 5.35 -7.13
C ALA A 65 -2.13 5.85 -7.19
N ARG A 66 -1.15 5.05 -6.76
CA ARG A 66 0.28 5.37 -6.90
C ARG A 66 0.72 5.54 -8.34
N VAL A 67 0.25 4.68 -9.23
CA VAL A 67 0.55 4.77 -10.67
C VAL A 67 -0.08 6.03 -11.26
N ALA A 68 -1.35 6.29 -10.96
CA ALA A 68 -2.05 7.49 -11.41
C ALA A 68 -1.37 8.78 -10.92
N TYR A 69 -1.00 8.83 -9.64
CA TYR A 69 -0.21 9.92 -9.07
C TYR A 69 1.12 10.10 -9.81
N GLY A 70 1.87 9.02 -10.05
CA GLY A 70 3.14 9.10 -10.78
C GLY A 70 2.99 9.63 -12.20
N PHE A 71 1.88 9.33 -12.89
CA PHE A 71 1.59 9.93 -14.19
C PHE A 71 1.29 11.43 -14.08
N ALA A 72 0.44 11.84 -13.13
CA ALA A 72 0.10 13.24 -12.92
C ALA A 72 1.33 14.09 -12.52
N ASP A 73 2.23 13.52 -11.74
CA ASP A 73 3.49 14.14 -11.30
C ASP A 73 4.42 14.39 -12.50
N VAL A 74 4.60 13.39 -13.36
CA VAL A 74 5.38 13.52 -14.60
C VAL A 74 4.74 14.51 -15.57
N GLU A 75 3.41 14.54 -15.67
CA GLU A 75 2.68 15.49 -16.51
C GLU A 75 2.85 16.92 -16.01
N PHE A 76 2.72 17.14 -14.70
CA PHE A 76 2.98 18.42 -14.05
C PHE A 76 4.40 18.92 -14.35
N ASP A 77 5.41 18.06 -14.17
CA ASP A 77 6.81 18.36 -14.50
C ASP A 77 7.01 18.74 -15.96
N SER A 78 6.37 18.03 -16.87
CA SER A 78 6.43 18.31 -18.30
C SER A 78 5.83 19.69 -18.60
N VAL A 79 4.71 20.04 -17.98
CA VAL A 79 4.08 21.36 -18.15
C VAL A 79 4.92 22.47 -17.54
N VAL A 80 5.52 22.26 -16.36
CA VAL A 80 6.44 23.24 -15.75
C VAL A 80 7.64 23.49 -16.65
N LYS A 81 8.27 22.44 -17.19
CA LYS A 81 9.39 22.56 -18.13
C LYS A 81 8.99 23.29 -19.41
N ALA A 82 7.87 22.90 -20.02
CA ALA A 82 7.36 23.56 -21.23
C ALA A 82 7.04 25.04 -20.97
N THR A 83 6.37 25.34 -19.86
CA THR A 83 6.05 26.71 -19.44
C THR A 83 7.32 27.52 -19.24
N SER A 84 8.35 26.95 -18.60
CA SER A 84 9.63 27.64 -18.39
C SER A 84 10.36 27.98 -19.69
N GLY A 85 10.35 27.08 -20.67
CA GLY A 85 10.95 27.34 -21.98
C GLY A 85 10.20 28.42 -22.73
N GLU A 86 8.86 28.34 -22.75
CA GLU A 86 8.02 29.30 -23.46
C GLU A 86 8.11 30.71 -22.85
N THR A 87 8.01 30.82 -21.53
CA THR A 87 8.12 32.12 -20.86
C THR A 87 9.52 32.72 -20.98
N TYR A 88 10.57 31.89 -21.00
CA TYR A 88 11.95 32.35 -21.23
C TYR A 88 12.12 32.90 -22.66
N HIS A 89 11.52 32.23 -23.65
CA HIS A 89 11.52 32.72 -25.02
C HIS A 89 10.75 34.04 -25.17
N LEU A 90 9.57 34.14 -24.54
CA LEU A 90 8.76 35.36 -24.55
C LEU A 90 9.46 36.53 -23.85
N ALA A 91 10.23 36.26 -22.80
CA ALA A 91 11.04 37.23 -22.07
C ALA A 91 12.33 37.67 -22.80
N GLY A 92 12.50 37.27 -24.07
CA GLY A 92 13.68 37.63 -24.86
C GLY A 92 14.95 36.90 -24.44
N LYS A 93 14.83 35.72 -23.82
CA LYS A 93 15.93 34.92 -23.26
C LYS A 93 16.62 35.58 -22.05
N ASP A 94 15.86 36.38 -21.31
CA ASP A 94 16.31 36.99 -20.05
C ASP A 94 15.36 36.57 -18.92
N GLU A 95 15.89 35.88 -17.93
CA GLU A 95 15.13 35.38 -16.78
C GLU A 95 14.64 36.52 -15.86
N LEU A 96 15.17 37.73 -16.01
CA LEU A 96 14.77 38.90 -15.23
C LEU A 96 13.59 39.65 -15.86
N ASN A 97 13.20 39.29 -17.08
CA ASN A 97 12.12 39.95 -17.81
C ASN A 97 10.80 39.18 -17.70
N GLU A 98 9.70 39.91 -17.90
CA GLU A 98 8.37 39.33 -18.02
C GLU A 98 8.22 38.55 -19.34
N PRO A 99 7.45 37.44 -19.36
CA PRO A 99 6.69 36.86 -18.25
C PRO A 99 7.48 35.92 -17.33
N TYR A 100 8.77 35.66 -17.61
CA TYR A 100 9.51 34.60 -16.90
C TYR A 100 9.63 34.86 -15.39
N VAL A 101 10.03 36.08 -15.03
CA VAL A 101 10.22 36.47 -13.62
C VAL A 101 8.93 36.36 -12.80
N SER A 102 7.75 36.58 -13.39
CA SER A 102 6.50 36.45 -12.65
C SER A 102 6.04 35.00 -12.44
N PHE A 103 6.37 34.07 -13.34
CA PHE A 103 6.10 32.65 -13.13
C PHE A 103 7.06 32.05 -12.10
N PHE A 104 8.36 32.22 -12.34
CA PHE A 104 9.39 31.45 -11.64
C PHE A 104 10.06 32.28 -10.53
N GLY A 105 10.23 33.58 -10.74
CA GLY A 105 10.77 34.50 -9.76
C GLY A 105 12.08 34.02 -9.17
N VAL A 106 12.08 33.74 -7.87
CA VAL A 106 13.25 33.23 -7.13
C VAL A 106 13.46 31.73 -7.31
N VAL A 107 12.39 30.98 -7.62
CA VAL A 107 12.41 29.53 -7.70
C VAL A 107 12.60 29.10 -9.14
N LYS A 108 13.66 28.33 -9.41
CA LYS A 108 13.94 27.89 -10.78
C LYS A 108 13.03 26.73 -11.17
N ALA A 109 12.73 26.60 -12.46
CA ALA A 109 11.92 25.49 -12.97
C ALA A 109 12.40 24.09 -12.55
N PRO A 110 13.72 23.77 -12.53
CA PRO A 110 14.20 22.49 -12.01
C PRO A 110 13.85 22.25 -10.54
N GLU A 111 13.88 23.30 -9.71
CA GLU A 111 13.57 23.20 -8.28
C GLU A 111 12.07 22.93 -8.07
N ILE A 112 11.21 23.44 -8.96
CA ILE A 112 9.77 23.18 -8.92
C ILE A 112 9.48 21.72 -9.29
N CYS A 113 10.22 21.14 -10.24
CA CYS A 113 10.08 19.72 -10.57
C CYS A 113 10.49 18.80 -9.40
N ASP A 114 11.36 19.28 -8.52
CA ASP A 114 11.75 18.55 -7.31
C ASP A 114 10.76 18.79 -6.14
N PHE A 115 9.65 19.49 -6.36
CA PHE A 115 8.63 19.70 -5.32
C PHE A 115 7.90 18.41 -4.99
N GLY A 116 7.68 18.19 -3.69
CA GLY A 116 6.65 17.25 -3.26
C GLY A 116 5.25 17.79 -3.60
N GLU A 117 4.31 16.87 -3.79
CA GLU A 117 2.88 17.12 -4.12
C GLU A 117 2.29 18.43 -3.56
N ALA A 118 2.29 18.60 -2.23
CA ALA A 118 1.68 19.76 -1.61
C ALA A 118 2.25 21.10 -2.09
N LYS A 119 3.57 21.15 -2.35
CA LYS A 119 4.23 22.36 -2.87
C LYS A 119 3.97 22.54 -4.37
N ALA A 120 3.99 21.45 -5.15
CA ALA A 120 3.72 21.47 -6.59
C ALA A 120 2.29 21.97 -6.87
N THR A 121 1.31 21.37 -6.20
CA THR A 121 -0.10 21.77 -6.26
C THR A 121 -0.28 23.22 -5.81
N ALA A 122 0.31 23.60 -4.67
CA ALA A 122 0.21 24.98 -4.17
C ALA A 122 0.82 25.99 -5.15
N TYR A 123 1.95 25.66 -5.77
CA TYR A 123 2.59 26.50 -6.78
C TYR A 123 1.68 26.71 -7.99
N GLY A 124 1.20 25.62 -8.61
CA GLY A 124 0.35 25.71 -9.80
C GLY A 124 -0.94 26.50 -9.54
N LEU A 125 -1.62 26.22 -8.42
CA LEU A 125 -2.83 26.96 -8.03
C LEU A 125 -2.55 28.43 -7.69
N ASN A 126 -1.41 28.74 -7.07
CA ASN A 126 -1.04 30.12 -6.76
C ASN A 126 -0.75 30.92 -8.02
N MET A 127 -0.11 30.32 -9.03
CA MET A 127 0.12 30.96 -10.32
C MET A 127 -1.20 31.31 -11.02
N VAL A 128 -2.17 30.40 -11.00
CA VAL A 128 -3.52 30.67 -11.54
C VAL A 128 -4.23 31.78 -10.77
N LYS A 129 -4.11 31.82 -9.44
CA LYS A 129 -4.70 32.90 -8.62
C LYS A 129 -4.13 34.27 -8.96
N LYS A 130 -2.87 34.34 -9.40
CA LYS A 130 -2.18 35.57 -9.80
C LYS A 130 -2.38 35.91 -11.29
N GLU A 131 -3.26 35.22 -12.01
CA GLU A 131 -3.48 35.42 -13.45
C GLU A 131 -3.70 36.90 -13.80
N ALA A 132 -4.54 37.61 -13.04
CA ALA A 132 -4.84 39.02 -13.33
C ALA A 132 -3.59 39.93 -13.23
N GLU A 133 -2.73 39.70 -12.22
CA GLU A 133 -1.49 40.45 -12.03
C GLU A 133 -0.48 40.12 -13.14
N LEU A 134 -0.33 38.82 -13.45
CA LEU A 134 0.53 38.31 -14.51
C LEU A 134 0.17 38.90 -15.87
N LEU A 135 -1.13 38.93 -16.21
CA LEU A 135 -1.59 39.45 -17.50
C LEU A 135 -1.47 40.97 -17.59
N ALA A 136 -1.62 41.68 -16.47
CA ALA A 136 -1.49 43.14 -16.42
C ALA A 136 -0.04 43.60 -16.63
N ALA A 137 0.95 42.79 -16.26
CA ALA A 137 2.38 43.07 -16.44
C ALA A 137 2.86 42.94 -17.90
N LEU A 138 2.02 42.46 -18.81
CA LEU A 138 2.39 42.20 -20.20
C LEU A 138 1.85 43.28 -21.12
N ASP A 139 2.72 43.83 -21.97
CA ASP A 139 2.36 44.90 -22.91
C ASP A 139 1.71 44.38 -24.21
N SER A 140 1.97 43.12 -24.57
CA SER A 140 1.54 42.51 -25.83
C SER A 140 0.32 41.63 -25.65
N GLU A 141 -0.76 41.90 -26.40
CA GLU A 141 -1.99 41.11 -26.38
C GLU A 141 -1.77 39.67 -26.84
N THR A 142 -0.88 39.45 -27.81
CA THR A 142 -0.48 38.10 -28.24
C THR A 142 0.22 37.34 -27.11
N THR A 143 1.09 38.02 -26.37
CA THR A 143 1.82 37.43 -25.23
C THR A 143 0.86 37.10 -24.09
N ARG A 144 -0.10 37.98 -23.80
CA ARG A 144 -1.18 37.72 -22.83
C ARG A 144 -1.98 36.47 -23.21
N GLY A 145 -2.33 36.31 -24.48
CA GLY A 145 -3.03 35.12 -24.98
C GLY A 145 -2.26 33.83 -24.74
N ILE A 146 -0.95 33.81 -25.00
CA ILE A 146 -0.09 32.64 -24.78
C ILE A 146 0.02 32.35 -23.27
N VAL A 147 0.33 33.36 -22.46
CA VAL A 147 0.47 33.22 -21.00
C VAL A 147 -0.83 32.70 -20.36
N LYS A 148 -1.99 33.17 -20.82
CA LYS A 148 -3.28 32.66 -20.37
C LYS A 148 -3.44 31.16 -20.67
N GLY A 149 -3.01 30.71 -21.85
CA GLY A 149 -3.01 29.28 -22.20
C GLY A 149 -2.09 28.46 -21.30
N LEU A 150 -0.90 28.97 -21.00
CA LEU A 150 0.05 28.32 -20.08
C LEU A 150 -0.52 28.21 -18.65
N LEU A 151 -1.13 29.27 -18.13
CA LEU A 151 -1.77 29.27 -16.82
C LEU A 151 -2.94 28.30 -16.74
N ALA A 152 -3.78 28.26 -17.78
CA ALA A 152 -4.88 27.31 -17.84
C ALA A 152 -4.38 25.86 -17.80
N ASN A 153 -3.34 25.54 -18.59
CA ASN A 153 -2.74 24.21 -18.59
C ASN A 153 -2.12 23.86 -17.23
N LEU A 154 -1.31 24.78 -16.67
CA LEU A 154 -0.69 24.60 -15.34
C LEU A 154 -1.73 24.38 -14.24
N GLY A 155 -2.83 25.13 -14.27
CA GLY A 155 -3.95 24.97 -13.35
C GLY A 155 -4.63 23.61 -13.46
N GLN A 156 -4.85 23.14 -14.69
CA GLN A 156 -5.44 21.83 -14.96
C GLN A 156 -4.56 20.69 -14.40
N VAL A 157 -3.25 20.70 -14.71
CA VAL A 157 -2.35 19.64 -14.22
C VAL A 157 -2.12 19.71 -12.72
N ALA A 158 -2.12 20.92 -12.12
CA ALA A 158 -2.03 21.08 -10.67
C ALA A 158 -3.26 20.52 -9.95
N SER A 159 -4.47 20.73 -10.50
CA SER A 159 -5.70 20.14 -9.98
C SER A 159 -5.66 18.61 -10.09
N ALA A 160 -5.26 18.09 -11.26
CA ALA A 160 -5.15 16.65 -11.48
C ALA A 160 -4.13 15.98 -10.54
N LEU A 161 -2.99 16.63 -10.29
CA LEU A 161 -1.98 16.18 -9.33
C LEU A 161 -2.54 16.14 -7.90
N SER A 162 -3.27 17.17 -7.49
CA SER A 162 -3.95 17.22 -6.19
C SER A 162 -4.95 16.09 -6.02
N GLU A 163 -5.85 15.90 -7.00
CA GLU A 163 -6.88 14.87 -6.96
C GLU A 163 -6.26 13.46 -6.91
N ALA A 164 -5.20 13.23 -7.70
CA ALA A 164 -4.48 11.96 -7.67
C ALA A 164 -3.76 11.72 -6.32
N GLY A 165 -3.24 12.79 -5.72
CA GLY A 165 -2.66 12.81 -4.38
C GLY A 165 -3.65 12.41 -3.30
N ASP A 166 -4.81 13.06 -3.27
CA ASP A 166 -5.92 12.77 -2.34
C ASP A 166 -6.36 11.30 -2.44
N VAL A 167 -6.59 10.82 -3.66
CA VAL A 167 -7.00 9.40 -3.89
C VAL A 167 -5.92 8.42 -3.40
N ARG A 168 -4.64 8.76 -3.55
CA ARG A 168 -3.53 7.95 -3.06
C ARG A 168 -3.49 7.92 -1.53
N GLU A 169 -3.69 9.07 -0.88
CA GLU A 169 -3.74 9.18 0.58
C GLU A 169 -4.95 8.44 1.16
N ASP A 170 -6.13 8.61 0.58
CA ASP A 170 -7.34 7.89 0.96
C ASP A 170 -7.16 6.37 0.85
N ALA A 171 -6.56 5.90 -0.26
CA ALA A 171 -6.27 4.48 -0.43
C ALA A 171 -5.25 3.96 0.59
N ALA A 172 -4.27 4.76 0.97
CA ALA A 172 -3.29 4.40 1.99
C ALA A 172 -3.94 4.33 3.39
N THR A 173 -4.75 5.33 3.74
CA THR A 173 -5.52 5.39 4.98
C THR A 173 -6.50 4.21 5.08
N ALA A 174 -7.21 3.91 4.01
CA ALA A 174 -8.11 2.75 3.96
C ALA A 174 -7.35 1.44 4.20
N LEU A 175 -6.11 1.30 3.72
CA LEU A 175 -5.29 0.12 4.01
C LEU A 175 -4.86 0.06 5.49
N GLN A 176 -4.54 1.20 6.10
CA GLN A 176 -4.19 1.28 7.53
C GLN A 176 -5.39 0.94 8.45
N THR A 177 -6.61 1.36 8.09
CA THR A 177 -7.82 1.05 8.88
C THR A 177 -8.06 -0.46 9.00
N LEU A 178 -7.65 -1.27 8.01
CA LEU A 178 -7.73 -2.73 8.10
C LEU A 178 -6.88 -3.31 9.24
N ASP A 179 -5.81 -2.64 9.66
CA ASP A 179 -5.01 -3.12 10.80
C ASP A 179 -5.77 -3.03 12.12
N ILE A 180 -6.67 -2.05 12.26
CA ILE A 180 -7.55 -1.92 13.43
C ILE A 180 -8.55 -3.09 13.44
N GLU A 181 -9.22 -3.32 12.31
CA GLU A 181 -10.17 -4.43 12.14
C GLU A 181 -9.48 -5.79 12.38
N ARG A 182 -8.25 -5.97 11.90
CA ARG A 182 -7.44 -7.18 12.11
C ARG A 182 -7.23 -7.45 13.60
N ARG A 183 -6.86 -6.42 14.36
CA ARG A 183 -6.66 -6.55 15.82
C ARG A 183 -7.96 -6.92 16.53
N GLN A 184 -9.10 -6.40 16.08
CA GLN A 184 -10.41 -6.80 16.61
C GLN A 184 -10.71 -8.27 16.29
N LEU A 185 -10.38 -8.73 15.07
CA LEU A 185 -10.57 -10.11 14.66
C LEU A 185 -9.74 -11.07 15.52
N VAL A 186 -8.45 -10.78 15.73
CA VAL A 186 -7.57 -11.55 16.65
C VAL A 186 -8.17 -11.68 18.04
N ARG A 187 -8.71 -10.58 18.61
CA ARG A 187 -9.35 -10.61 19.93
C ARG A 187 -10.58 -11.51 19.94
N LYS A 188 -11.41 -11.44 18.90
CA LYS A 188 -12.57 -12.33 18.73
C LYS A 188 -12.14 -13.80 18.64
N THR A 189 -11.03 -14.10 17.96
CA THR A 189 -10.48 -15.46 17.91
C THR A 189 -10.12 -15.96 19.31
N ILE A 190 -9.44 -15.15 20.12
CA ILE A 190 -9.09 -15.52 21.51
C ILE A 190 -10.34 -15.82 22.34
N THR A 191 -11.38 -14.98 22.23
CA THR A 191 -12.66 -15.22 22.90
C THR A 191 -13.30 -16.52 22.43
N LEU A 192 -13.33 -16.77 21.11
CA LEU A 192 -13.93 -17.96 20.54
C LEU A 192 -13.18 -19.24 20.94
N ILE A 193 -11.85 -19.19 21.05
CA ILE A 193 -11.02 -20.27 21.62
C ILE A 193 -11.48 -20.59 23.05
N ALA A 194 -11.58 -19.57 23.91
CA ALA A 194 -11.98 -19.77 25.31
C ALA A 194 -13.41 -20.34 25.43
N GLU A 195 -14.36 -19.84 24.65
CA GLU A 195 -15.72 -20.35 24.62
C GLU A 195 -15.79 -21.80 24.10
N THR A 196 -14.95 -22.15 23.12
CA THR A 196 -14.85 -23.50 22.58
C THR A 196 -14.22 -24.46 23.59
N GLU A 197 -13.16 -24.03 24.31
CA GLU A 197 -12.57 -24.79 25.41
C GLU A 197 -13.61 -25.09 26.49
N VAL A 198 -14.38 -24.09 26.91
CA VAL A 198 -15.47 -24.27 27.88
C VAL A 198 -16.55 -25.21 27.35
N GLY A 199 -16.96 -25.07 26.09
CA GLY A 199 -17.95 -25.96 25.45
C GLY A 199 -17.50 -27.42 25.47
N ILE A 200 -16.27 -27.69 25.02
CA ILE A 200 -15.67 -29.03 25.01
C ILE A 200 -15.59 -29.59 26.44
N LEU A 201 -15.05 -28.83 27.41
CA LEU A 201 -14.87 -29.32 28.78
C LEU A 201 -16.19 -29.51 29.55
N THR A 202 -17.23 -28.78 29.18
CA THR A 202 -18.57 -28.94 29.78
C THR A 202 -19.19 -30.27 29.34
N GLN A 203 -19.05 -30.61 28.06
CA GLN A 203 -19.59 -31.85 27.50
C GLN A 203 -18.69 -33.06 27.81
N TYR A 204 -17.36 -32.85 27.84
CA TYR A 204 -16.34 -33.86 28.09
C TYR A 204 -15.47 -33.48 29.29
N LYS A 205 -16.03 -33.67 30.49
CA LYS A 205 -15.33 -33.34 31.75
C LYS A 205 -13.97 -34.05 31.84
N GLY A 206 -12.92 -33.25 32.07
CA GLY A 206 -11.55 -33.75 32.23
C GLY A 206 -10.80 -34.09 30.94
N ARG A 207 -11.44 -33.97 29.76
CA ARG A 207 -10.82 -34.28 28.46
C ARG A 207 -10.05 -33.10 27.88
N ARG A 208 -9.01 -32.66 28.59
CA ARG A 208 -8.13 -31.60 28.11
C ARG A 208 -7.34 -32.00 26.86
N ASP A 209 -7.09 -33.29 26.70
CA ASP A 209 -6.55 -33.89 25.49
C ASP A 209 -7.37 -33.56 24.24
N LEU A 210 -8.70 -33.48 24.35
CA LEU A 210 -9.57 -33.11 23.24
C LEU A 210 -9.52 -31.62 22.93
N VAL A 211 -9.44 -30.77 23.95
CA VAL A 211 -9.24 -29.33 23.78
C VAL A 211 -7.93 -29.09 23.05
N ASP A 212 -6.85 -29.73 23.50
CA ASP A 212 -5.55 -29.61 22.86
C ASP A 212 -5.58 -30.18 21.43
N ALA A 213 -6.21 -31.33 21.19
CA ALA A 213 -6.30 -31.87 19.83
C ALA A 213 -7.10 -31.00 18.84
N ILE A 214 -8.10 -30.25 19.32
CA ILE A 214 -8.96 -29.42 18.47
C ILE A 214 -8.41 -27.99 18.33
N LEU A 215 -7.85 -27.42 19.40
CA LEU A 215 -7.42 -26.02 19.45
C LEU A 215 -5.90 -25.83 19.40
N ALA A 216 -5.10 -26.88 19.62
CA ALA A 216 -3.65 -26.80 19.42
C ALA A 216 -3.33 -26.92 17.93
N LEU A 217 -3.27 -25.79 17.27
CA LEU A 217 -2.55 -25.69 16.01
C LEU A 217 -1.07 -25.63 16.32
N ASP A 218 -0.38 -26.73 16.04
CA ASP A 218 1.07 -26.79 16.05
C ASP A 218 1.60 -25.67 15.15
N ASN A 219 2.21 -24.66 15.76
CA ASN A 219 2.91 -23.57 15.10
C ASN A 219 4.24 -24.07 14.49
N SER A 220 4.23 -25.19 13.76
CA SER A 220 5.36 -25.49 12.88
C SER A 220 5.26 -24.52 11.71
N ALA A 221 6.17 -23.53 11.70
CA ALA A 221 6.35 -22.59 10.60
C ALA A 221 6.24 -23.32 9.24
N PRO A 222 5.63 -22.71 8.20
CA PRO A 222 5.59 -23.33 6.90
C PRO A 222 7.03 -23.70 6.51
N LYS A 223 7.29 -24.99 6.30
CA LYS A 223 8.62 -25.48 5.88
C LYS A 223 9.05 -24.63 4.70
N SER A 224 10.06 -23.78 4.92
CA SER A 224 10.67 -23.00 3.84
C SER A 224 11.03 -23.97 2.75
N ARG A 225 10.38 -23.85 1.61
CA ARG A 225 10.65 -24.66 0.41
C ARG A 225 12.12 -24.44 0.10
N GLY A 226 12.92 -25.46 0.40
CA GLY A 226 14.37 -25.38 0.48
C GLY A 226 14.96 -24.74 -0.76
N SER A 227 15.73 -23.69 -0.51
CA SER A 227 16.90 -23.29 -1.27
C SER A 227 17.58 -24.51 -1.89
N ARG A 228 17.54 -24.58 -3.22
CA ARG A 228 18.36 -25.50 -3.99
C ARG A 228 19.82 -25.07 -3.79
N SER A 229 20.50 -25.74 -2.86
CA SER A 229 21.93 -25.59 -2.61
C SER A 229 22.69 -25.89 -3.90
N LYS A 230 23.23 -24.85 -4.52
CA LYS A 230 24.55 -24.96 -5.15
C LYS A 230 25.50 -25.34 -4.02
N THR A 231 26.17 -26.47 -4.13
CA THR A 231 27.63 -26.67 -3.94
C THR A 231 27.86 -28.18 -3.86
N GLU A 232 28.48 -28.75 -4.88
CA GLU A 232 29.35 -29.92 -4.73
C GLU A 232 30.38 -29.83 -5.86
N GLU A 233 31.37 -28.95 -5.65
CA GLU A 233 32.71 -29.20 -6.15
C GLU A 233 33.36 -30.17 -5.17
N THR A 234 33.88 -31.30 -5.66
CA THR A 234 35.00 -31.96 -5.02
C THR A 234 36.07 -32.28 -6.07
N PRO A 235 37.36 -32.03 -5.76
CA PRO A 235 38.48 -32.28 -6.66
C PRO A 235 39.02 -33.69 -6.43
N PHE A 236 39.34 -34.41 -7.50
CA PHE A 236 40.27 -35.53 -7.43
C PHE A 236 41.14 -35.54 -8.69
N ALA A 237 42.36 -35.02 -8.53
CA ALA A 237 43.47 -35.35 -9.39
C ALA A 237 44.21 -36.52 -8.72
N GLU A 238 44.27 -37.67 -9.38
CA GLU A 238 45.26 -38.70 -9.10
C GLU A 238 45.74 -39.27 -10.44
N THR A 239 47.06 -39.28 -10.57
CA THR A 239 47.89 -39.53 -11.75
C THR A 239 48.14 -41.03 -11.98
N VAL A 240 48.87 -41.33 -13.08
CA VAL A 240 49.68 -42.55 -13.36
C VAL A 240 48.90 -43.69 -14.08
N ASP A 241 49.31 -44.35 -15.17
CA ASP A 241 50.51 -44.39 -16.02
C ASP A 241 50.20 -44.94 -17.43
N LEU A 242 51.12 -44.68 -18.37
CA LEU A 242 51.21 -45.29 -19.71
C LEU A 242 51.66 -46.78 -19.65
N PRO A 243 51.46 -47.54 -20.74
CA PRO A 243 52.52 -48.45 -21.16
C PRO A 243 52.93 -48.28 -22.63
N VAL A 244 54.19 -48.67 -22.85
CA VAL A 244 55.09 -48.65 -24.01
C VAL A 244 54.48 -49.13 -25.32
#